data_AF-A0A1G2U160-F1
#
_entry.id   AF-A0A1G2U160-F1
#
_cell.length_a   1.000
_cell.length_b   1.000
_cell.length_c   1.000
_cell.angle_alpha   90.00
_cell.angle_beta   90.00
_cell.angle_gamma   90.00
#
_symmetry.space_group_name_H-M   'P 1'
#
loop_
_entity.id
_entity.type
_entity.pdbx_description
1 polymer ?
#
loop_
_entity_poly.entity_id
_entity_poly.type
_entity_poly.pdbx_seq_one_letter_code
_entity_poly.pdbx_strand_id
1 'polypeptide(L)'
;MFRTREAPVMPATGRQILRHAEGGEVTQPLYVVNALAVQHHYRALKAAGVKVEETVEFEKNDVFVLTSTELQKILESTDLCISKMLPSARENIEWVWLKSLPEVPVSVKKMVGWVDHFNAEMVKVGEFRGESQEVFAFITHILQSALKREVELRVPHQATVKYTPGGPFRIYVWSSTPDSIQMEYPPDRIWGHVVDCRDSAYVPKKREESVQILDGKYIVAELFPNALYIHHDVVHRGTEGEFRIFAEILRRCVPHLLTPDAFEEHQKAFLKMQQEMQKTALARLVERSVEGRVKRARGTLERAQKLAALKRQEYFEAERALFAAYQDKLDPGVVKRRFLDEFEKLQSGRVAAITGVSVSPDEPPLVTIHTNEIVIKHPVNNKLYLLGRFNVEFGLGDGSIRIVNIDRPYRDGRQVFHHPHIFEEDGKEVCLGNVASELVAYISHFEVEAAAVLAIAFLQTVRGDAGYYNRLEYFPLADAKS
;
A
#
# COMPACT_ATOMS: atom_id res chain seq x y z
N MET A 1 11.81 -21.43 -90.89
CA MET A 1 12.15 -21.25 -89.46
C MET A 1 11.88 -22.56 -88.73
N PHE A 2 12.92 -23.36 -88.49
CA PHE A 2 12.80 -24.55 -87.65
C PHE A 2 12.86 -24.11 -86.19
N ARG A 3 11.75 -24.25 -85.45
CA ARG A 3 11.78 -24.18 -83.99
C ARG A 3 12.45 -25.47 -83.50
N THR A 4 13.71 -25.38 -83.11
CA THR A 4 14.36 -26.39 -82.28
C THR A 4 13.53 -26.56 -81.01
N ARG A 5 12.88 -27.72 -80.84
CA ARG A 5 12.33 -28.12 -79.56
C ARG A 5 13.53 -28.28 -78.62
N GLU A 6 13.69 -27.34 -77.70
CA GLU A 6 14.60 -27.53 -76.58
C GLU A 6 14.21 -28.83 -75.88
N ALA A 7 15.17 -29.73 -75.74
CA ALA A 7 14.95 -30.96 -74.99
C ALA A 7 14.56 -30.57 -73.55
N PRO A 8 13.58 -31.24 -72.93
CA PRO A 8 13.21 -30.94 -71.56
C PRO A 8 14.45 -31.06 -70.68
N VAL A 9 14.83 -29.96 -70.03
CA VAL A 9 15.90 -29.94 -69.05
C VAL A 9 15.47 -30.87 -67.93
N MET A 10 16.10 -32.04 -67.87
CA MET A 10 15.86 -32.99 -66.80
C MET A 10 16.29 -32.31 -65.49
N PRO A 11 15.45 -32.31 -64.44
CA PRO A 11 15.81 -31.71 -63.17
C PRO A 11 17.10 -32.36 -62.66
N ALA A 12 18.09 -31.54 -62.32
CA ALA A 12 19.37 -32.01 -61.81
C ALA A 12 19.14 -32.84 -60.53
N THR A 13 19.81 -33.99 -60.44
CA THR A 13 19.82 -34.81 -59.21
C THR A 13 20.46 -34.04 -58.06
N GLY A 14 20.10 -34.34 -56.81
CA GLY A 14 20.71 -33.68 -55.63
C GLY A 14 22.24 -33.76 -55.62
N ARG A 15 22.81 -34.84 -56.19
CA ARG A 15 24.26 -35.03 -56.34
C ARG A 15 24.88 -34.09 -57.37
N GLN A 16 24.16 -33.80 -58.46
CA GLN A 16 24.59 -32.82 -59.46
C GLN A 16 24.51 -31.41 -58.87
N ILE A 17 23.42 -31.09 -58.16
CA ILE A 17 23.24 -29.80 -57.49
C ILE A 17 24.36 -29.51 -56.49
N LEU A 18 24.69 -30.49 -55.62
CA LEU A 18 25.81 -30.35 -54.68
C LEU A 18 27.17 -30.20 -55.38
N ARG A 19 27.41 -30.92 -56.47
CA ARG A 19 28.67 -30.79 -57.24
C ARG A 19 28.81 -29.43 -57.91
N HIS A 20 27.72 -28.89 -58.45
CA HIS A 20 27.73 -27.54 -59.02
C HIS A 20 27.97 -26.48 -57.95
N ALA A 21 27.41 -26.66 -56.74
CA ALA A 21 27.68 -25.77 -55.62
C ALA A 21 29.13 -25.88 -55.10
N GLU A 22 29.68 -27.09 -55.02
CA GLU A 22 31.10 -27.33 -54.71
C GLU A 22 32.04 -26.64 -55.71
N GLY A 23 31.64 -26.55 -56.98
CA GLY A 23 32.38 -25.86 -58.04
C GLY A 23 32.19 -24.34 -58.07
N GLY A 24 31.38 -23.76 -57.18
CA GLY A 24 31.06 -22.33 -57.17
C GLY A 24 30.11 -21.87 -58.28
N GLU A 25 29.47 -22.80 -58.99
CA GLU A 25 28.58 -22.50 -60.13
C GLU A 25 27.13 -22.19 -59.68
N VAL A 26 26.79 -22.45 -58.42
CA VAL A 26 25.46 -22.17 -57.85
C VAL A 26 25.51 -20.88 -57.04
N THR A 27 24.75 -19.87 -57.51
CA THR A 27 24.64 -18.56 -56.86
C THR A 27 23.50 -18.48 -55.84
N GLN A 28 22.63 -19.48 -55.79
CA GLN A 28 21.50 -19.54 -54.86
C GLN A 28 21.82 -20.44 -53.65
N PRO A 29 21.32 -20.11 -52.45
CA PRO A 29 21.54 -20.93 -51.27
C PRO A 29 20.87 -22.30 -51.43
N LEU A 30 21.62 -23.35 -51.09
CA LEU A 30 21.15 -24.72 -51.02
C LEU A 30 20.98 -25.14 -49.57
N TYR A 31 19.89 -25.85 -49.31
CA TYR A 31 19.56 -26.34 -47.98
C TYR A 31 19.76 -27.85 -47.92
N VAL A 32 20.50 -28.27 -46.90
CA VAL A 32 20.87 -29.67 -46.72
C VAL A 32 20.16 -30.19 -45.47
N VAL A 33 19.20 -31.08 -45.67
CA VAL A 33 18.38 -31.65 -44.60
C VAL A 33 18.84 -33.06 -44.29
N ASN A 34 19.17 -33.33 -43.03
CA ASN A 34 19.60 -34.66 -42.60
C ASN A 34 18.54 -35.74 -42.91
N ALA A 35 18.94 -36.82 -43.59
CA ALA A 35 18.02 -37.84 -44.05
C ALA A 35 17.33 -38.60 -42.91
N LEU A 36 17.99 -38.78 -41.77
CA LEU A 36 17.38 -39.39 -40.58
C LEU A 36 16.25 -38.52 -40.02
N ALA A 37 16.42 -37.19 -40.02
CA ALA A 37 15.36 -36.26 -39.62
C ALA A 37 14.17 -36.31 -40.59
N VAL A 38 14.44 -36.51 -41.88
CA VAL A 38 13.41 -36.65 -42.92
C VAL A 38 12.66 -37.98 -42.82
N GLN A 39 13.28 -39.08 -42.39
CA GLN A 39 12.60 -40.37 -42.25
C GLN A 39 11.40 -40.30 -41.28
N HIS A 40 11.51 -39.53 -40.20
CA HIS A 40 10.38 -39.29 -39.28
C HIS A 40 9.22 -38.52 -39.92
N HIS A 41 9.47 -37.82 -41.02
CA HIS A 41 8.50 -36.99 -41.74
C HIS A 41 8.27 -37.45 -43.20
N TYR A 42 8.69 -38.67 -43.53
CA TYR A 42 8.71 -39.20 -44.90
C TYR A 42 7.35 -39.06 -45.61
N ARG A 43 6.25 -39.34 -44.90
CA ARG A 43 4.89 -39.26 -45.47
C ARG A 43 4.50 -37.82 -45.84
N ALA A 44 4.82 -36.85 -44.98
CA ALA A 44 4.51 -35.44 -45.22
C ALA A 44 5.33 -34.90 -46.40
N LEU A 45 6.63 -35.23 -46.44
CA LEU A 45 7.52 -34.82 -47.52
C LEU A 45 7.15 -35.46 -48.86
N LYS A 46 6.77 -36.74 -48.87
CA LYS A 46 6.26 -37.43 -50.05
C LYS A 46 4.96 -36.79 -50.56
N ALA A 47 4.06 -36.39 -49.65
CA ALA A 47 2.82 -35.70 -49.99
C ALA A 47 3.07 -34.31 -50.59
N ALA A 48 4.12 -33.60 -50.16
CA ALA A 48 4.58 -32.33 -50.74
C ALA A 48 5.25 -32.47 -52.12
N GLY A 49 5.44 -33.70 -52.60
CA GLY A 49 6.07 -34.01 -53.88
C GLY A 49 7.60 -34.04 -53.85
N VAL A 50 8.20 -34.17 -52.66
CA VAL A 50 9.66 -34.33 -52.51
C VAL A 50 10.07 -35.74 -52.91
N LYS A 51 11.10 -35.86 -53.74
CA LYS A 51 11.71 -37.15 -54.09
C LYS A 51 12.58 -37.68 -52.94
N VAL A 52 11.91 -38.14 -51.89
CA VAL A 52 12.53 -38.67 -50.66
C VAL A 52 13.32 -39.99 -50.83
N GLU A 53 13.46 -40.48 -52.05
CA GLU A 53 14.16 -41.74 -52.38
C GLU A 53 15.61 -41.51 -52.85
N GLU A 54 16.01 -40.25 -53.09
CA GLU A 54 17.36 -39.88 -53.54
C GLU A 54 18.09 -39.08 -52.46
N THR A 55 18.74 -39.77 -51.52
CA THR A 55 19.70 -39.13 -50.60
C THR A 55 21.07 -38.99 -51.26
N VAL A 56 21.83 -37.99 -50.82
CA VAL A 56 23.23 -37.80 -51.22
C VAL A 56 24.09 -37.77 -49.97
N GLU A 57 25.29 -38.34 -50.02
CA GLU A 57 26.25 -38.19 -48.94
C GLU A 57 26.87 -36.79 -48.98
N PHE A 58 26.73 -36.03 -47.89
CA PHE A 58 27.32 -34.71 -47.67
C PHE A 58 27.90 -34.63 -46.26
N GLU A 59 29.18 -34.28 -46.15
CA GLU A 59 29.93 -34.24 -44.89
C GLU A 59 29.69 -35.49 -44.01
N LYS A 60 29.74 -36.68 -44.61
CA LYS A 60 29.53 -38.01 -43.98
C LYS A 60 28.11 -38.28 -43.46
N ASN A 61 27.12 -37.49 -43.89
CA ASN A 61 25.71 -37.74 -43.58
C ASN A 61 24.94 -37.93 -44.87
N ASP A 62 23.94 -38.82 -44.84
CA ASP A 62 22.93 -38.86 -45.88
C ASP A 62 22.01 -37.65 -45.73
N VAL A 63 21.82 -36.92 -46.81
CA VAL A 63 21.06 -35.67 -46.81
C VAL A 63 20.14 -35.55 -48.01
N PHE A 64 19.10 -34.74 -47.85
CA PHE A 64 18.29 -34.21 -48.93
C PHE A 64 18.77 -32.81 -49.26
N VAL A 65 18.96 -32.56 -50.55
CA VAL A 65 19.39 -31.26 -51.06
C VAL A 65 18.16 -30.58 -51.61
N LEU A 66 17.81 -29.45 -51.02
CA LEU A 66 16.63 -28.67 -51.38
C LEU A 66 17.08 -27.28 -51.82
N THR A 67 16.49 -26.79 -52.91
CA THR A 67 16.53 -25.37 -53.24
C THR A 67 15.66 -24.57 -52.26
N SER A 68 15.84 -23.25 -52.18
CA SER A 68 14.96 -22.37 -51.37
C SER A 68 13.49 -22.59 -51.69
N THR A 69 13.15 -22.68 -52.97
CA THR A 69 11.77 -22.87 -53.45
C THR A 69 11.19 -24.22 -53.03
N GLU A 70 11.99 -25.29 -53.06
CA GLU A 70 11.54 -26.62 -52.63
C GLU A 70 11.36 -26.69 -51.11
N LEU A 71 12.30 -26.11 -50.35
CA LEU A 71 12.18 -26.02 -48.91
C LEU A 71 10.94 -25.20 -48.52
N GLN A 72 10.71 -24.06 -49.16
CA GLN A 72 9.52 -23.25 -48.94
C GLN A 72 8.23 -24.03 -49.23
N LYS A 73 8.16 -24.69 -50.40
CA LYS A 73 7.00 -25.50 -50.77
C LYS A 73 6.73 -26.60 -49.74
N ILE A 74 7.77 -27.24 -49.21
CA ILE A 74 7.63 -28.22 -48.12
C ILE A 74 7.01 -27.57 -46.89
N LEU A 75 7.56 -26.45 -46.43
CA LEU A 75 7.08 -25.75 -45.23
C LEU A 75 5.65 -25.22 -45.38
N GLU A 76 5.24 -24.85 -46.59
CA GLU A 76 3.88 -24.36 -46.89
C GLU A 76 2.85 -25.49 -47.03
N SER A 77 3.27 -26.69 -47.46
CA SER A 77 2.36 -27.80 -47.77
C SER A 77 2.38 -28.92 -46.73
N THR A 78 3.18 -28.79 -45.67
CA THR A 78 3.30 -29.79 -44.62
C THR A 78 3.25 -29.15 -43.24
N ASP A 79 2.91 -29.96 -42.23
CA ASP A 79 3.05 -29.58 -40.84
C ASP A 79 4.53 -29.69 -40.41
N LEU A 80 5.46 -29.00 -41.09
CA LEU A 80 6.89 -28.99 -40.75
C LEU A 80 7.41 -27.57 -40.58
N CYS A 81 8.37 -27.39 -39.68
CA CYS A 81 9.11 -26.14 -39.52
C CYS A 81 10.63 -26.37 -39.45
N ILE A 82 11.40 -25.33 -39.75
CA ILE A 82 12.86 -25.33 -39.55
C ILE A 82 13.14 -25.20 -38.05
N SER A 83 13.67 -26.26 -37.47
CA SER A 83 14.09 -26.27 -36.07
C SER A 83 15.49 -25.69 -35.86
N LYS A 84 16.36 -25.80 -36.86
CA LYS A 84 17.73 -25.33 -36.75
C LYS A 84 18.25 -25.04 -38.15
N MET A 85 19.01 -23.96 -38.26
CA MET A 85 19.76 -23.62 -39.47
C MET A 85 21.19 -23.30 -39.07
N LEU A 86 22.17 -23.89 -39.75
CA LEU A 86 23.58 -23.62 -39.52
C LEU A 86 24.31 -23.46 -40.85
N PRO A 87 25.28 -22.54 -40.96
CA PRO A 87 26.14 -22.50 -42.14
C PRO A 87 26.95 -23.81 -42.24
N SER A 88 27.09 -24.35 -43.45
CA SER A 88 28.08 -25.41 -43.73
C SER A 88 29.49 -24.80 -43.80
N ALA A 89 30.51 -25.64 -43.75
CA ALA A 89 31.88 -25.26 -44.09
C ALA A 89 32.05 -24.83 -45.56
N ARG A 90 31.03 -25.06 -46.40
CA ARG A 90 30.99 -24.69 -47.80
C ARG A 90 30.09 -23.48 -48.02
N GLU A 91 30.54 -22.57 -48.87
CA GLU A 91 29.79 -21.38 -49.24
C GLU A 91 28.44 -21.74 -49.88
N ASN A 92 27.42 -20.94 -49.61
CA ASN A 92 26.06 -21.09 -50.13
C ASN A 92 25.34 -22.41 -49.76
N ILE A 93 25.82 -23.13 -48.75
CA ILE A 93 25.16 -24.32 -48.22
C ILE A 93 24.79 -24.10 -46.75
N GLU A 94 23.53 -24.32 -46.41
CA GLU A 94 23.03 -24.25 -45.05
C GLU A 94 22.45 -25.60 -44.62
N TRP A 95 22.89 -26.09 -43.46
CA TRP A 95 22.30 -27.22 -42.80
C TRP A 95 20.94 -26.84 -42.22
N VAL A 96 19.91 -27.61 -42.55
CA VAL A 96 18.53 -27.40 -42.08
C VAL A 96 18.04 -28.65 -41.37
N TRP A 97 17.48 -28.48 -40.18
CA TRP A 97 16.78 -29.54 -39.48
C TRP A 97 15.29 -29.27 -39.49
N LEU A 98 14.50 -30.19 -40.03
CA LEU A 98 13.04 -30.11 -40.00
C LEU A 98 12.50 -30.84 -38.78
N LYS A 99 11.38 -30.34 -38.26
CA LYS A 99 10.57 -31.05 -37.26
C LYS A 99 9.09 -30.81 -37.55
N SER A 100 8.22 -31.63 -36.98
CA SER A 100 6.78 -31.37 -37.01
C SER A 100 6.45 -29.99 -36.44
N LEU A 101 5.56 -29.28 -37.14
CA LEU A 101 4.85 -28.15 -36.59
C LEU A 101 4.14 -28.67 -35.32
N PRO A 102 4.39 -28.04 -34.18
CA PRO A 102 3.82 -28.47 -32.93
C PRO A 102 2.32 -28.24 -32.93
N GLU A 103 1.58 -29.16 -32.31
CA GLU A 103 0.13 -29.04 -32.20
C GLU A 103 -0.21 -27.90 -31.24
N VAL A 104 -0.53 -26.73 -31.79
CA VAL A 104 -1.10 -25.64 -31.00
C VAL A 104 -2.44 -26.11 -30.43
N PRO A 105 -2.67 -26.02 -29.10
CA PRO A 105 -3.93 -26.44 -28.50
C PRO A 105 -5.13 -25.77 -29.18
N VAL A 106 -6.20 -26.54 -29.43
CA VAL A 106 -7.41 -26.06 -30.12
C VAL A 106 -8.03 -24.84 -29.42
N SER A 107 -7.96 -24.81 -28.09
CA SER A 107 -8.35 -23.67 -27.25
C SER A 107 -7.62 -22.38 -27.63
N VAL A 108 -6.30 -22.47 -27.84
CA VAL A 108 -5.44 -21.35 -28.24
C VAL A 108 -5.71 -20.96 -29.69
N LYS A 109 -5.84 -21.93 -30.61
CA LYS A 109 -6.21 -21.67 -32.02
C LYS A 109 -7.53 -20.89 -32.12
N LYS A 110 -8.54 -21.25 -31.32
CA LYS A 110 -9.83 -20.55 -31.25
C LYS A 110 -9.70 -19.14 -30.71
N MET A 111 -8.88 -18.95 -29.67
CA MET A 111 -8.65 -17.64 -29.05
C MET A 111 -8.08 -16.62 -30.04
N VAL A 112 -7.29 -17.07 -31.02
CA VAL A 112 -6.52 -16.20 -31.91
C VAL A 112 -7.06 -16.16 -33.34
N GLY A 113 -8.14 -16.88 -33.63
CA GLY A 113 -8.72 -16.95 -34.97
C GLY A 113 -7.74 -17.55 -35.98
N TRP A 114 -7.22 -18.74 -35.69
CA TRP A 114 -6.24 -19.44 -36.54
C TRP A 114 -6.75 -19.63 -37.98
N VAL A 115 -5.87 -19.41 -38.98
CA VAL A 115 -6.14 -19.62 -40.42
C VAL A 115 -5.00 -20.47 -41.00
N ASP A 116 -5.32 -21.48 -41.79
CA ASP A 116 -4.38 -22.56 -42.15
C ASP A 116 -3.29 -22.19 -43.19
N HIS A 117 -3.24 -20.95 -43.68
CA HIS A 117 -2.26 -20.54 -44.70
C HIS A 117 -1.18 -19.64 -44.08
N PHE A 118 0.07 -20.12 -44.10
CA PHE A 118 1.23 -19.54 -43.44
C PHE A 118 2.27 -19.03 -44.44
N ASN A 119 2.81 -17.83 -44.24
CA ASN A 119 3.96 -17.33 -44.99
C ASN A 119 5.18 -17.23 -44.06
N ALA A 120 6.07 -18.21 -44.19
CA ALA A 120 7.25 -18.42 -43.34
C ALA A 120 8.32 -17.32 -43.46
N GLU A 121 8.36 -16.57 -44.56
CA GLU A 121 9.52 -15.72 -44.91
C GLU A 121 9.66 -14.46 -44.02
N MET A 122 8.61 -14.07 -43.30
CA MET A 122 8.59 -12.79 -42.57
C MET A 122 9.04 -12.88 -41.10
N VAL A 123 9.39 -14.06 -40.60
CA VAL A 123 9.79 -14.24 -39.19
C VAL A 123 11.16 -14.85 -39.08
N LYS A 124 12.09 -14.09 -38.50
CA LYS A 124 13.44 -14.56 -38.20
C LYS A 124 13.56 -14.96 -36.75
N VAL A 125 14.12 -16.14 -36.52
CA VAL A 125 14.47 -16.62 -35.18
C VAL A 125 15.92 -16.25 -34.95
N GLY A 126 16.16 -15.39 -33.96
CA GLY A 126 17.51 -15.08 -33.50
C GLY A 126 17.99 -16.15 -32.50
N GLU A 127 18.73 -15.71 -31.49
CA GLU A 127 19.16 -16.58 -30.40
C GLU A 127 17.95 -17.10 -29.60
N PHE A 128 17.71 -18.41 -29.66
CA PHE A 128 16.66 -19.12 -28.91
C PHE A 128 17.24 -20.37 -28.25
N ARG A 129 17.14 -20.49 -26.92
CA ARG A 129 17.62 -21.65 -26.15
C ARG A 129 16.52 -22.43 -25.43
N GLY A 130 15.24 -22.17 -25.74
CA GLY A 130 14.10 -22.88 -25.15
C GLY A 130 13.82 -24.26 -25.77
N GLU A 131 13.10 -25.10 -25.03
CA GLU A 131 12.68 -26.44 -25.50
C GLU A 131 11.53 -26.36 -26.52
N SER A 132 10.69 -25.32 -26.42
CA SER A 132 9.50 -25.16 -27.24
C SER A 132 9.68 -24.14 -28.36
N GLN A 133 10.09 -24.60 -29.55
CA GLN A 133 10.04 -23.78 -30.78
C GLN A 133 8.60 -23.68 -31.35
N GLU A 134 7.61 -23.84 -30.49
CA GLU A 134 6.20 -23.94 -30.86
C GLU A 134 5.53 -22.56 -30.80
N VAL A 135 6.14 -21.66 -30.04
CA VAL A 135 5.77 -20.25 -29.93
C VAL A 135 5.98 -19.49 -31.25
N PHE A 136 6.82 -19.99 -32.16
CA PHE A 136 7.13 -19.32 -33.43
C PHE A 136 5.95 -19.29 -34.40
N ALA A 137 5.30 -20.44 -34.64
CA ALA A 137 4.11 -20.50 -35.49
C ALA A 137 3.01 -19.55 -34.97
N PHE A 138 2.95 -19.42 -33.65
CA PHE A 138 1.99 -18.63 -32.93
C PHE A 138 2.22 -17.11 -33.05
N ILE A 139 3.47 -16.65 -32.88
CA ILE A 139 3.86 -15.23 -33.08
C ILE A 139 3.51 -14.78 -34.49
N THR A 140 3.90 -15.59 -35.47
CA THR A 140 3.73 -15.28 -36.88
C THR A 140 2.26 -15.09 -37.21
N HIS A 141 1.36 -15.99 -36.75
CA HIS A 141 -0.06 -15.89 -37.07
C HIS A 141 -0.72 -14.58 -36.60
N ILE A 142 -0.46 -14.20 -35.34
CA ILE A 142 -1.11 -13.03 -34.72
C ILE A 142 -0.48 -11.72 -35.18
N LEU A 143 0.85 -11.67 -35.18
CA LEU A 143 1.55 -10.42 -35.45
C LEU A 143 1.76 -10.16 -36.93
N GLN A 144 1.94 -11.17 -37.78
CA GLN A 144 2.19 -10.94 -39.21
C GLN A 144 0.96 -10.32 -39.89
N SER A 145 -0.23 -10.83 -39.58
CA SER A 145 -1.49 -10.30 -40.10
C SER A 145 -1.71 -8.83 -39.72
N ALA A 146 -1.22 -8.44 -38.53
CA ALA A 146 -1.33 -7.08 -38.02
C ALA A 146 -0.21 -6.13 -38.50
N LEU A 147 1.05 -6.57 -38.45
CA LEU A 147 2.22 -5.69 -38.56
C LEU A 147 2.69 -5.43 -39.98
N LYS A 148 2.47 -6.35 -40.93
CA LYS A 148 3.04 -6.28 -42.30
C LYS A 148 4.55 -5.94 -42.32
N ARG A 149 5.30 -6.35 -41.29
CA ARG A 149 6.73 -6.08 -41.09
C ARG A 149 7.42 -7.36 -40.67
N GLU A 150 8.71 -7.43 -40.93
CA GLU A 150 9.55 -8.53 -40.45
C GLU A 150 9.53 -8.56 -38.92
N VAL A 151 9.31 -9.75 -38.35
CA VAL A 151 9.32 -9.98 -36.90
C VAL A 151 10.54 -10.82 -36.53
N GLU A 152 11.26 -10.39 -35.51
CA GLU A 152 12.42 -11.11 -34.98
C GLU A 152 12.14 -11.53 -33.54
N LEU A 153 12.11 -12.84 -33.26
CA LEU A 153 11.99 -13.35 -31.89
C LEU A 153 13.37 -13.70 -31.34
N ARG A 154 13.68 -13.22 -30.13
CA ARG A 154 14.87 -13.59 -29.36
C ARG A 154 14.49 -13.96 -27.94
N VAL A 155 15.17 -14.95 -27.38
CA VAL A 155 15.01 -15.35 -25.98
C VAL A 155 16.38 -15.29 -25.32
N PRO A 156 16.83 -14.09 -24.92
CA PRO A 156 18.16 -13.91 -24.35
C PRO A 156 18.31 -14.47 -22.92
N HIS A 157 17.24 -15.00 -22.31
CA HIS A 157 17.21 -15.61 -20.97
C HIS A 157 17.96 -14.79 -19.90
N GLN A 158 17.31 -13.75 -19.37
CA GLN A 158 17.89 -12.83 -18.38
C GLN A 158 19.06 -11.95 -18.88
N ALA A 159 19.29 -11.85 -20.19
CA ALA A 159 20.11 -10.76 -20.70
C ALA A 159 19.25 -9.52 -20.94
N THR A 160 19.76 -8.36 -20.51
CA THR A 160 19.17 -7.08 -20.89
C THR A 160 19.56 -6.73 -22.32
N VAL A 161 18.60 -6.29 -23.13
CA VAL A 161 18.85 -5.89 -24.52
C VAL A 161 18.52 -4.42 -24.69
N LYS A 162 19.48 -3.63 -25.16
CA LYS A 162 19.28 -2.19 -25.42
C LYS A 162 18.25 -2.00 -26.54
N TYR A 163 17.21 -1.21 -26.25
CA TYR A 163 16.25 -0.80 -27.26
C TYR A 163 16.94 -0.01 -28.37
N THR A 164 16.67 -0.40 -29.60
CA THR A 164 17.20 0.24 -30.82
C THR A 164 16.03 0.63 -31.70
N PRO A 165 15.77 1.93 -31.91
CA PRO A 165 14.65 2.38 -32.71
C PRO A 165 14.84 1.98 -34.19
N GLY A 166 13.76 1.54 -34.83
CA GLY A 166 13.73 1.15 -36.24
C GLY A 166 14.16 -0.28 -36.57
N GLY A 167 14.00 -0.67 -37.83
CA GLY A 167 14.25 -2.03 -38.33
C GLY A 167 13.05 -2.98 -38.15
N PRO A 168 13.28 -4.31 -38.06
CA PRO A 168 12.23 -5.29 -37.80
C PRO A 168 11.59 -5.08 -36.42
N PHE A 169 10.37 -5.61 -36.25
CA PHE A 169 9.71 -5.67 -34.96
C PHE A 169 10.32 -6.79 -34.13
N ARG A 170 10.92 -6.47 -32.98
CA ARG A 170 11.67 -7.46 -32.19
C ARG A 170 10.90 -7.87 -30.95
N ILE A 171 10.78 -9.16 -30.69
CA ILE A 171 10.21 -9.67 -29.45
C ILE A 171 11.35 -10.27 -28.65
N TYR A 172 11.53 -9.77 -27.42
CA TYR A 172 12.52 -10.26 -26.48
C TYR A 172 11.80 -10.94 -25.33
N VAL A 173 11.89 -12.26 -25.22
CA VAL A 173 11.28 -12.99 -24.11
C VAL A 173 12.27 -13.16 -22.98
N TRP A 174 11.76 -13.02 -21.76
CA TRP A 174 12.54 -13.00 -20.54
C TRP A 174 13.74 -12.04 -20.62
N SER A 175 13.42 -10.80 -20.99
CA SER A 175 14.38 -9.73 -21.17
C SER A 175 13.81 -8.40 -20.71
N SER A 176 14.69 -7.42 -20.59
CA SER A 176 14.32 -6.03 -20.38
C SER A 176 15.39 -5.10 -20.94
N THR A 177 15.11 -3.81 -20.90
CA THR A 177 16.10 -2.77 -21.18
C THR A 177 17.14 -2.65 -20.03
N PRO A 178 18.38 -2.19 -20.30
CA PRO A 178 19.50 -2.22 -19.34
C PRO A 178 19.32 -1.47 -18.02
N ASP A 179 18.33 -0.60 -17.91
CA ASP A 179 18.00 0.18 -16.72
C ASP A 179 17.04 -0.53 -15.77
N SER A 180 16.59 -1.74 -16.11
CA SER A 180 15.77 -2.58 -15.24
C SER A 180 16.65 -3.25 -14.18
N ILE A 181 16.35 -3.06 -12.89
CA ILE A 181 17.30 -3.38 -11.80
C ILE A 181 16.71 -4.24 -10.69
N GLN A 182 15.54 -4.82 -10.90
CA GLN A 182 14.90 -5.67 -9.90
C GLN A 182 14.22 -6.85 -10.59
N MET A 183 14.42 -8.05 -10.05
CA MET A 183 13.68 -9.23 -10.47
C MET A 183 12.62 -9.55 -9.40
N GLU A 184 11.37 -9.72 -9.82
CA GLU A 184 10.23 -10.10 -8.98
C GLU A 184 9.71 -11.46 -9.44
N TYR A 185 9.22 -12.29 -8.52
CA TYR A 185 8.60 -13.55 -8.91
C TYR A 185 7.24 -13.29 -9.58
N PRO A 186 6.91 -13.96 -10.69
CA PRO A 186 5.61 -13.81 -11.31
C PRO A 186 4.49 -14.27 -10.36
N PRO A 187 3.28 -13.70 -10.47
CA PRO A 187 2.11 -14.24 -9.77
C PRO A 187 1.84 -15.68 -10.20
N ASP A 188 1.09 -16.45 -9.40
CA ASP A 188 0.75 -17.84 -9.76
C ASP A 188 -0.11 -17.94 -11.03
N ARG A 189 -0.82 -16.84 -11.34
CA ARG A 189 -1.62 -16.70 -12.55
C ARG A 189 -1.43 -15.33 -13.18
N ILE A 190 -1.35 -15.31 -14.51
CA ILE A 190 -1.40 -14.09 -15.33
C ILE A 190 -2.68 -14.16 -16.18
N TRP A 191 -3.58 -13.18 -16.00
CA TRP A 191 -4.92 -13.14 -16.59
C TRP A 191 -5.73 -14.43 -16.40
N GLY A 192 -5.53 -15.08 -15.24
CA GLY A 192 -6.19 -16.34 -14.89
C GLY A 192 -5.52 -17.60 -15.43
N HIS A 193 -4.51 -17.49 -16.30
CA HIS A 193 -3.72 -18.61 -16.79
C HIS A 193 -2.58 -18.94 -15.84
N VAL A 194 -2.32 -20.23 -15.60
CA VAL A 194 -1.26 -20.69 -14.69
C VAL A 194 0.10 -20.32 -15.26
N VAL A 195 0.99 -19.78 -14.41
CA VAL A 195 2.37 -19.49 -14.78
C VAL A 195 3.25 -20.69 -14.39
N ASP A 196 3.65 -21.48 -15.39
CA ASP A 196 4.37 -22.74 -15.18
C ASP A 196 5.87 -22.54 -14.87
N CYS A 197 6.48 -21.50 -15.47
CA CYS A 197 7.82 -21.07 -15.10
C CYS A 197 7.76 -20.19 -13.84
N ARG A 198 8.54 -20.51 -12.81
CA ARG A 198 8.58 -19.71 -11.56
C ARG A 198 9.86 -18.88 -11.44
N ASP A 199 10.60 -18.75 -12.53
CA ASP A 199 11.80 -17.93 -12.55
C ASP A 199 11.46 -16.45 -12.37
N SER A 200 12.40 -15.71 -11.80
CA SER A 200 12.22 -14.30 -11.54
C SER A 200 12.07 -13.50 -12.84
N ALA A 201 11.05 -12.66 -12.90
CA ALA A 201 10.76 -11.76 -14.01
C ALA A 201 11.40 -10.39 -13.80
N TYR A 202 11.65 -9.66 -14.89
CA TYR A 202 12.10 -8.27 -14.79
C TYR A 202 11.00 -7.34 -14.29
N VAL A 203 11.39 -6.38 -13.46
CA VAL A 203 10.58 -5.19 -13.18
C VAL A 203 11.11 -4.05 -14.04
N PRO A 204 10.46 -3.73 -15.18
CA PRO A 204 10.95 -2.67 -16.05
C PRO A 204 10.90 -1.34 -15.32
N LYS A 205 11.89 -0.49 -15.58
CA LYS A 205 11.76 0.92 -15.25
C LYS A 205 10.81 1.55 -16.25
N LYS A 206 9.82 2.26 -15.72
CA LYS A 206 8.88 3.03 -16.53
C LYS A 206 9.66 4.00 -17.42
N ARG A 207 9.48 3.83 -18.73
CA ARG A 207 9.97 4.74 -19.76
C ARG A 207 8.82 5.54 -20.36
N GLU A 208 9.15 6.69 -20.95
CA GLU A 208 8.13 7.50 -21.61
C GLU A 208 7.77 6.88 -22.96
N GLU A 209 8.77 6.39 -23.70
CA GLU A 209 8.65 5.82 -25.05
C GLU A 209 7.95 4.45 -25.15
N SER A 210 7.52 3.87 -24.03
CA SER A 210 6.96 2.52 -23.96
C SER A 210 5.53 2.47 -23.42
N VAL A 211 4.83 1.38 -23.76
CA VAL A 211 3.51 1.01 -23.27
C VAL A 211 3.63 -0.24 -22.42
N GLN A 212 3.20 -0.17 -21.16
CA GLN A 212 3.23 -1.30 -20.24
C GLN A 212 1.98 -2.17 -20.40
N ILE A 213 2.18 -3.48 -20.57
CA ILE A 213 1.11 -4.47 -20.63
C ILE A 213 0.94 -5.07 -19.24
N LEU A 214 -0.21 -4.77 -18.60
CA LEU A 214 -0.44 -5.02 -17.17
C LEU A 214 -1.43 -6.18 -16.93
N ASP A 215 -1.18 -6.94 -15.87
CA ASP A 215 -2.18 -7.75 -15.16
C ASP A 215 -2.31 -7.26 -13.71
N GLY A 216 -3.37 -6.48 -13.43
CA GLY A 216 -3.50 -5.77 -12.17
C GLY A 216 -2.35 -4.78 -11.95
N LYS A 217 -1.42 -5.13 -11.05
CA LYS A 217 -0.20 -4.34 -10.76
C LYS A 217 1.07 -4.92 -11.36
N TYR A 218 1.01 -6.16 -11.88
CA TYR A 218 2.16 -6.86 -12.41
C TYR A 218 2.39 -6.47 -13.87
N ILE A 219 3.62 -6.09 -14.21
CA ILE A 219 4.00 -5.69 -15.57
C ILE A 219 4.46 -6.93 -16.32
N VAL A 220 3.60 -7.45 -17.19
CA VAL A 220 3.86 -8.68 -17.93
C VAL A 220 4.86 -8.41 -19.07
N ALA A 221 4.70 -7.28 -19.75
CA ALA A 221 5.54 -6.88 -20.88
C ALA A 221 5.60 -5.36 -21.05
N GLU A 222 6.57 -4.88 -21.82
CA GLU A 222 6.78 -3.50 -22.20
C GLU A 222 6.92 -3.39 -23.72
N LEU A 223 6.01 -2.65 -24.34
CA LEU A 223 5.91 -2.46 -25.78
C LEU A 223 6.50 -1.11 -26.20
N PHE A 224 7.45 -1.14 -27.13
CA PHE A 224 8.04 -0.01 -27.82
C PHE A 224 7.56 0.00 -29.28
N PRO A 225 7.75 1.10 -30.04
CA PRO A 225 7.32 1.20 -31.43
C PRO A 225 7.79 0.05 -32.35
N ASN A 226 8.97 -0.52 -32.11
CA ASN A 226 9.50 -1.65 -32.88
C ASN A 226 10.06 -2.79 -32.03
N ALA A 227 9.69 -2.85 -30.74
CA ALA A 227 10.14 -3.92 -29.87
C ALA A 227 9.10 -4.27 -28.79
N LEU A 228 9.01 -5.54 -28.39
CA LEU A 228 8.22 -6.02 -27.27
C LEU A 228 9.14 -6.77 -26.32
N TYR A 229 9.28 -6.26 -25.10
CA TYR A 229 10.02 -6.93 -24.02
C TYR A 229 9.02 -7.66 -23.15
N ILE A 230 9.09 -8.98 -23.12
CA ILE A 230 8.29 -9.80 -22.20
C ILE A 230 9.19 -10.14 -21.01
N HIS A 231 8.76 -9.75 -19.82
CA HIS A 231 9.65 -9.72 -18.67
C HIS A 231 9.84 -11.06 -17.98
N HIS A 232 9.02 -12.05 -18.33
CA HIS A 232 9.04 -13.39 -17.78
C HIS A 232 9.23 -14.44 -18.88
N ASP A 233 9.76 -15.62 -18.53
CA ASP A 233 9.94 -16.73 -19.47
C ASP A 233 8.61 -17.47 -19.69
N VAL A 234 7.80 -16.92 -20.60
CA VAL A 234 6.48 -17.45 -20.96
C VAL A 234 6.56 -18.44 -22.12
N VAL A 235 7.75 -18.98 -22.40
CA VAL A 235 8.03 -19.90 -23.52
C VAL A 235 8.96 -21.05 -23.12
N HIS A 236 9.19 -21.22 -21.82
CA HIS A 236 10.21 -22.11 -21.30
C HIS A 236 9.90 -23.58 -21.57
N ARG A 237 8.70 -24.01 -21.17
CA ARG A 237 8.24 -25.41 -21.17
C ARG A 237 7.33 -25.77 -22.33
N GLY A 238 6.78 -24.78 -23.04
CA GLY A 238 5.79 -25.02 -24.10
C GLY A 238 4.46 -25.55 -23.54
N THR A 239 4.06 -25.13 -22.35
CA THR A 239 2.77 -25.55 -21.79
C THR A 239 1.62 -24.74 -22.40
N GLU A 240 0.39 -25.28 -22.33
CA GLU A 240 -0.81 -24.53 -22.73
C GLU A 240 -0.96 -23.21 -21.93
N GLY A 241 -0.55 -23.19 -20.66
CA GLY A 241 -0.55 -21.99 -19.81
C GLY A 241 0.36 -20.89 -20.37
N GLU A 242 1.60 -21.25 -20.69
CA GLU A 242 2.59 -20.38 -21.33
C GLU A 242 2.08 -19.81 -22.67
N PHE A 243 1.54 -20.67 -23.55
CA PHE A 243 0.97 -20.20 -24.81
C PHE A 243 -0.20 -19.23 -24.62
N ARG A 244 -1.10 -19.50 -23.68
CA ARG A 244 -2.25 -18.62 -23.42
C ARG A 244 -1.81 -17.26 -22.88
N ILE A 245 -0.80 -17.22 -22.01
CA ILE A 245 -0.24 -15.96 -21.52
C ILE A 245 0.41 -15.21 -22.68
N PHE A 246 1.26 -15.88 -23.45
CA PHE A 246 1.93 -15.27 -24.60
C PHE A 246 0.92 -14.75 -25.65
N ALA A 247 -0.13 -15.52 -25.93
CA ALA A 247 -1.27 -15.13 -26.75
C ALA A 247 -1.94 -13.85 -26.31
N GLU A 248 -2.22 -13.75 -25.02
CA GLU A 248 -2.90 -12.61 -24.43
C GLU A 248 -2.00 -11.37 -24.43
N ILE A 249 -0.68 -11.53 -24.27
CA ILE A 249 0.29 -10.43 -24.47
C ILE A 249 0.16 -9.89 -25.90
N LEU A 250 0.29 -10.76 -26.91
CA LEU A 250 0.26 -10.34 -28.31
C LEU A 250 -1.07 -9.67 -28.67
N ARG A 251 -2.20 -10.28 -28.25
CA ARG A 251 -3.55 -9.73 -28.46
C ARG A 251 -3.70 -8.32 -27.90
N ARG A 252 -3.09 -8.05 -26.74
CA ARG A 252 -3.09 -6.72 -26.11
C ARG A 252 -2.14 -5.75 -26.80
N CYS A 253 -1.03 -6.23 -27.37
CA CYS A 253 -0.10 -5.39 -28.13
C CYS A 253 -0.64 -4.96 -29.50
N VAL A 254 -1.38 -5.83 -30.20
CA VAL A 254 -1.84 -5.60 -31.58
C VAL A 254 -2.54 -4.24 -31.76
N PRO A 255 -3.54 -3.83 -30.93
CA PRO A 255 -4.19 -2.53 -31.09
C PRO A 255 -3.22 -1.34 -31.07
N HIS A 256 -2.11 -1.43 -30.34
CA HIS A 256 -1.08 -0.39 -30.28
C HIS A 256 -0.13 -0.41 -31.47
N LEU A 257 -0.12 -1.49 -32.24
CA LEU A 257 0.80 -1.72 -33.34
C LEU A 257 0.17 -1.49 -34.73
N LEU A 258 -1.16 -1.44 -34.81
CA LEU A 258 -1.89 -1.30 -36.08
C LEU A 258 -1.77 0.10 -36.70
N THR A 259 -1.65 1.16 -35.89
CA THR A 259 -1.44 2.53 -36.38
C THR A 259 -0.45 3.29 -35.50
N PRO A 260 0.42 4.15 -36.08
CA PRO A 260 1.30 5.03 -35.30
C PRO A 260 0.52 5.91 -34.31
N ASP A 261 -0.64 6.42 -34.74
CA ASP A 261 -1.50 7.26 -33.93
C ASP A 261 -2.04 6.52 -32.68
N ALA A 262 -2.38 5.22 -32.80
CA ALA A 262 -2.87 4.44 -31.67
C ALA A 262 -1.80 4.22 -30.59
N PHE A 263 -0.53 4.11 -31.00
CA PHE A 263 0.59 4.02 -30.04
C PHE A 263 0.74 5.34 -29.27
N GLU A 264 0.78 6.48 -29.98
CA GLU A 264 0.91 7.80 -29.37
C GLU A 264 -0.29 8.18 -28.48
N GLU A 265 -1.51 7.89 -28.92
CA GLU A 265 -2.72 8.16 -28.12
C GLU A 265 -2.72 7.36 -26.83
N HIS A 266 -2.32 6.09 -26.89
CA HIS A 266 -2.23 5.26 -25.70
C HIS A 266 -1.13 5.74 -24.74
N GLN A 267 0.03 6.14 -25.27
CA GLN A 267 1.10 6.73 -24.50
C GLN A 267 0.63 8.01 -23.76
N LYS A 268 -0.10 8.90 -24.45
CA LYS A 268 -0.70 10.11 -23.86
C LYS A 268 -1.73 9.77 -22.78
N ALA A 269 -2.62 8.81 -23.04
CA ALA A 269 -3.63 8.36 -22.08
C ALA A 269 -2.99 7.76 -20.82
N PHE A 270 -1.95 6.94 -21.00
CA PHE A 270 -1.20 6.35 -19.90
C PHE A 270 -0.49 7.41 -19.06
N LEU A 271 0.21 8.37 -19.68
CA LEU A 271 0.83 9.49 -18.98
C LEU A 271 -0.18 10.30 -18.16
N LYS A 272 -1.37 10.57 -18.72
CA LYS A 272 -2.45 11.26 -18.02
C LYS A 272 -2.95 10.45 -16.82
N MET A 273 -3.19 9.15 -16.99
CA MET A 273 -3.60 8.26 -15.90
C MET A 273 -2.57 8.26 -14.77
N GLN A 274 -1.28 8.25 -15.11
CA GLN A 274 -0.21 8.32 -14.12
C GLN A 274 -0.18 9.62 -13.33
N GLN A 275 -0.33 10.76 -14.02
CA GLN A 275 -0.40 12.05 -13.37
C GLN A 275 -1.56 12.09 -12.37
N GLU A 276 -2.72 11.55 -12.73
CA GLU A 276 -3.87 11.46 -11.81
C GLU A 276 -3.63 10.52 -10.63
N MET A 277 -2.97 9.38 -10.86
CA MET A 277 -2.54 8.49 -9.77
C MET A 277 -1.55 9.17 -8.81
N GLN A 278 -0.57 9.90 -9.34
CA GLN A 278 0.40 10.63 -8.53
C GLN A 278 -0.26 11.74 -7.71
N LYS A 279 -1.18 12.50 -8.30
CA LYS A 279 -1.99 13.50 -7.57
C LYS A 279 -2.76 12.87 -6.43
N THR A 280 -3.42 11.74 -6.68
CA THR A 280 -4.19 11.01 -5.67
C THR A 280 -3.31 10.48 -4.55
N ALA A 281 -2.13 9.94 -4.89
CA ALA A 281 -1.16 9.44 -3.91
C ALA A 281 -0.61 10.58 -3.04
N LEU A 282 -0.28 11.72 -3.65
CA LEU A 282 0.19 12.91 -2.94
C LEU A 282 -0.87 13.44 -1.96
N ALA A 283 -2.13 13.53 -2.40
CA ALA A 283 -3.25 13.96 -1.54
C ALA A 283 -3.36 13.08 -0.28
N ARG A 284 -3.33 11.76 -0.45
CA ARG A 284 -3.37 10.80 0.68
C ARG A 284 -2.16 10.93 1.62
N LEU A 285 -0.98 11.20 1.07
CA LEU A 285 0.23 11.40 1.86
C LEU A 285 0.13 12.67 2.70
N VAL A 286 -0.39 13.76 2.11
CA VAL A 286 -0.65 15.01 2.82
C VAL A 286 -1.66 14.79 3.94
N GLU A 287 -2.80 14.14 3.68
CA GLU A 287 -3.82 13.83 4.70
C GLU A 287 -3.24 13.08 5.90
N ARG A 288 -2.51 11.98 5.65
CA ARG A 288 -1.85 11.21 6.72
C ARG A 288 -0.81 12.03 7.49
N SER A 289 -0.11 12.93 6.79
CA SER A 289 0.90 13.79 7.43
C SER A 289 0.28 14.84 8.36
N VAL A 290 -0.95 15.29 8.07
CA VAL A 290 -1.68 16.27 8.88
C VAL A 290 -2.12 15.63 10.19
N GLU A 291 -2.72 14.43 10.14
CA GLU A 291 -3.14 13.71 11.34
C GLU A 291 -1.98 13.46 12.31
N GLY A 292 -0.84 12.99 11.79
CA GLY A 292 0.37 12.80 12.59
C GLY A 292 0.93 14.10 13.19
N ARG A 293 0.82 15.23 12.47
CA ARG A 293 1.19 16.56 12.98
C ARG A 293 0.25 17.03 14.10
N VAL A 294 -1.05 16.88 13.93
CA VAL A 294 -2.06 17.24 14.94
C VAL A 294 -1.87 16.43 16.23
N LYS A 295 -1.66 15.11 16.11
CA LYS A 295 -1.40 14.24 17.27
C LYS A 295 -0.14 14.66 18.04
N ARG A 296 0.96 14.98 17.33
CA ARG A 296 2.19 15.48 17.95
C ARG A 296 1.97 16.84 18.62
N ALA A 297 1.28 17.77 17.95
CA ALA A 297 0.98 19.09 18.50
C ALA A 297 0.13 19.00 19.79
N ARG A 298 -0.89 18.14 19.83
CA ARG A 298 -1.67 17.84 21.04
C ARG A 298 -0.79 17.30 22.17
N GLY A 299 0.06 16.31 21.88
CA GLY A 299 0.96 15.74 22.87
C GLY A 299 1.95 16.77 23.44
N THR A 300 2.45 17.69 22.62
CA THR A 300 3.29 18.80 23.08
C THR A 300 2.50 19.78 23.96
N LEU A 301 1.28 20.13 23.56
CA LEU A 301 0.41 21.03 24.32
C LEU A 301 0.06 20.46 25.71
N GLU A 302 -0.32 19.19 25.78
CA GLU A 302 -0.62 18.51 27.06
C GLU A 302 0.59 18.49 28.00
N ARG A 303 1.79 18.23 27.48
CA ARG A 303 3.03 18.28 28.28
C ARG A 303 3.31 19.69 28.79
N ALA A 304 3.14 20.70 27.93
CA ALA A 304 3.32 22.10 28.32
C ALA A 304 2.31 22.53 29.41
N GLN A 305 1.05 22.11 29.28
CA GLN A 305 0.01 22.36 30.29
C GLN A 305 0.33 21.71 31.63
N LYS A 306 0.76 20.44 31.63
CA LYS A 306 1.18 19.73 32.85
C LYS A 306 2.38 20.41 33.52
N LEU A 307 3.37 20.81 32.74
CA LEU A 307 4.54 21.52 33.26
C LEU A 307 4.15 22.88 33.86
N ALA A 308 3.27 23.63 33.20
CA ALA A 308 2.77 24.90 33.72
C ALA A 308 1.98 24.73 35.02
N ALA A 309 1.18 23.67 35.15
CA ALA A 309 0.46 23.36 36.39
C ALA A 309 1.44 23.03 37.54
N LEU A 310 2.44 22.19 37.29
CA LEU A 310 3.48 21.87 38.27
C LEU A 310 4.24 23.11 38.75
N LYS A 311 4.65 23.99 37.82
CA LYS A 311 5.36 25.23 38.18
C LYS A 311 4.52 26.23 38.96
N ARG A 312 3.21 26.31 38.69
CA ARG A 312 2.29 27.13 39.50
C ARG A 312 2.19 26.59 40.92
N GLN A 313 2.09 25.27 41.08
CA GLN A 313 2.07 24.64 42.39
C GLN A 313 3.38 24.89 43.16
N GLU A 314 4.55 24.68 42.53
CA GLU A 314 5.86 24.97 43.16
C GLU A 314 5.97 26.43 43.60
N TYR A 315 5.53 27.38 42.77
CA TYR A 315 5.55 28.81 43.11
C TYR A 315 4.65 29.13 44.31
N PHE A 316 3.45 28.56 44.33
CA PHE A 316 2.49 28.74 45.41
C PHE A 316 2.99 28.15 46.74
N GLU A 317 3.60 26.97 46.71
CA GLU A 317 4.23 26.35 47.88
C GLU A 317 5.40 27.20 48.41
N ALA A 318 6.23 27.75 47.52
CA ALA A 318 7.32 28.65 47.90
C ALA A 318 6.82 29.96 48.53
N GLU A 319 5.75 30.55 47.98
CA GLU A 319 5.12 31.76 48.52
C GLU A 319 4.56 31.50 49.93
N ARG A 320 3.90 30.36 50.14
CA ARG A 320 3.44 29.92 51.47
C ARG A 320 4.58 29.73 52.45
N ALA A 321 5.65 29.04 52.04
CA ALA A 321 6.81 28.82 52.89
C ALA A 321 7.48 30.14 53.31
N LEU A 322 7.57 31.10 52.38
CA LEU A 322 8.04 32.46 52.69
C LEU A 322 7.11 33.14 53.69
N PHE A 323 5.80 33.13 53.46
CA PHE A 323 4.85 33.77 54.36
C PHE A 323 4.92 33.20 55.78
N ALA A 324 4.96 31.88 55.92
CA ALA A 324 5.13 31.20 57.21
C ALA A 324 6.46 31.57 57.89
N ALA A 325 7.57 31.62 57.14
CA ALA A 325 8.88 31.99 57.69
C ALA A 325 8.97 33.46 58.15
N TYR A 326 8.12 34.34 57.62
CA TYR A 326 8.08 35.75 57.97
C TYR A 326 6.90 36.13 58.87
N GLN A 327 6.08 35.18 59.32
CA GLN A 327 4.83 35.45 60.04
C GLN A 327 5.04 36.34 61.28
N ASP A 328 6.11 36.10 62.04
CA ASP A 328 6.48 36.89 63.23
C ASP A 328 7.00 38.31 62.92
N LYS A 329 7.28 38.58 61.65
CA LYS A 329 7.81 39.86 61.14
C LYS A 329 6.83 40.61 60.26
N LEU A 330 5.64 40.05 60.02
CA LEU A 330 4.62 40.68 59.20
C LEU A 330 4.04 41.88 59.96
N ASP A 331 4.07 43.04 59.32
CA ASP A 331 3.37 44.23 59.79
C ASP A 331 1.86 43.92 59.88
N PRO A 332 1.23 44.07 61.06
CA PRO A 332 -0.21 43.87 61.23
C PRO A 332 -1.06 44.67 60.22
N GLY A 333 -0.58 45.84 59.77
CA GLY A 333 -1.23 46.65 58.75
C GLY A 333 -1.28 45.97 57.38
N VAL A 334 -0.25 45.21 57.01
CA VAL A 334 -0.18 44.47 55.74
C VAL A 334 -1.09 43.24 55.80
N VAL A 335 -1.08 42.50 56.90
CA VAL A 335 -1.97 41.34 57.10
C VAL A 335 -3.44 41.78 57.09
N LYS A 336 -3.76 42.87 57.79
CA LYS A 336 -5.08 43.47 57.79
C LYS A 336 -5.54 43.84 56.37
N ARG A 337 -4.68 44.47 55.57
CA ARG A 337 -5.02 44.84 54.18
C ARG A 337 -5.31 43.60 53.34
N ARG A 338 -4.44 42.59 53.41
CA ARG A 338 -4.64 41.31 52.69
C ARG A 338 -5.95 40.64 53.08
N PHE A 339 -6.26 40.57 54.38
CA PHE A 339 -7.52 40.00 54.86
C PHE A 339 -8.73 40.77 54.34
N LEU A 340 -8.69 42.12 54.37
CA LEU A 340 -9.78 42.94 53.83
C LEU A 340 -9.96 42.73 52.32
N ASP A 341 -8.88 42.65 51.55
CA ASP A 341 -8.93 42.37 50.12
C ASP A 341 -9.57 40.99 49.83
N GLU A 342 -9.20 39.96 50.60
CA GLU A 342 -9.81 38.61 50.49
C GLU A 342 -11.28 38.59 50.91
N PHE A 343 -11.63 39.35 51.95
CA PHE A 343 -13.00 39.49 52.42
C PHE A 343 -13.90 40.20 51.41
N GLU A 344 -13.40 41.25 50.75
CA GLU A 344 -14.11 41.93 49.65
C GLU A 344 -14.36 40.99 48.46
N LYS A 345 -13.39 40.15 48.11
CA LYS A 345 -13.57 39.14 47.05
C LYS A 345 -14.67 38.15 47.39
N LEU A 346 -14.69 37.65 48.63
CA LEU A 346 -15.76 36.77 49.12
C LEU A 346 -17.15 37.42 49.04
N GLN A 347 -17.26 38.70 49.41
CA GLN A 347 -18.52 39.45 49.36
C GLN A 347 -18.94 39.83 47.93
N SER A 348 -18.02 39.82 46.96
CA SER A 348 -18.29 40.26 45.58
C SER A 348 -19.28 39.37 44.81
N GLY A 349 -19.69 38.22 45.35
CA GLY A 349 -20.61 37.28 44.70
C GLY A 349 -20.00 36.47 43.56
N ARG A 350 -18.66 36.47 43.43
CA ARG A 350 -17.93 35.66 42.42
C ARG A 350 -18.14 34.16 42.60
N VAL A 351 -18.31 33.71 43.84
CA VAL A 351 -18.61 32.31 44.16
C VAL A 351 -20.12 32.18 44.28
N ALA A 352 -20.79 31.74 43.20
CA ALA A 352 -22.25 31.68 43.12
C ALA A 352 -22.92 30.86 44.23
N ALA A 353 -22.19 29.93 44.85
CA ALA A 353 -22.68 29.12 45.96
C ALA A 353 -22.70 29.86 47.30
N ILE A 354 -22.10 31.05 47.43
CA ILE A 354 -22.09 31.85 48.65
C ILE A 354 -23.22 32.87 48.61
N THR A 355 -24.10 32.83 49.60
CA THR A 355 -25.23 33.76 49.77
C THR A 355 -24.93 34.89 50.75
N GLY A 356 -23.97 34.68 51.64
CA GLY A 356 -23.56 35.69 52.62
C GLY A 356 -22.28 35.30 53.34
N VAL A 357 -21.66 36.30 53.96
CA VAL A 357 -20.45 36.13 54.78
C VAL A 357 -20.62 36.96 56.04
N SER A 358 -20.36 36.36 57.20
CA SER A 358 -20.35 37.02 58.50
C SER A 358 -19.02 36.81 59.22
N VAL A 359 -18.67 37.74 60.10
CA VAL A 359 -17.42 37.69 60.89
C VAL A 359 -17.77 37.83 62.35
N SER A 360 -17.27 36.93 63.19
CA SER A 360 -17.29 37.08 64.64
C SER A 360 -15.89 37.43 65.15
N PRO A 361 -15.72 38.55 65.86
CA PRO A 361 -14.45 38.93 66.47
C PRO A 361 -14.17 38.22 67.81
N ASP A 362 -15.08 37.36 68.29
CA ASP A 362 -14.91 36.61 69.55
C ASP A 362 -13.66 35.72 69.51
N GLU A 363 -13.21 35.19 70.65
CA GLU A 363 -12.06 34.26 70.67
C GLU A 363 -12.53 32.79 70.55
N PRO A 364 -12.13 32.03 69.50
CA PRO A 364 -11.27 32.45 68.37
C PRO A 364 -12.03 33.24 67.29
N PRO A 365 -11.37 34.14 66.54
CA PRO A 365 -12.03 34.93 65.51
C PRO A 365 -12.47 34.02 64.36
N LEU A 366 -13.73 34.18 63.94
CA LEU A 366 -14.39 33.30 62.98
C LEU A 366 -14.87 34.06 61.74
N VAL A 367 -14.64 33.49 60.57
CA VAL A 367 -15.36 33.87 59.34
C VAL A 367 -16.35 32.77 59.00
N THR A 368 -17.62 33.12 58.88
CA THR A 368 -18.70 32.20 58.51
C THR A 368 -19.20 32.51 57.11
N ILE A 369 -19.26 31.48 56.27
CA ILE A 369 -19.81 31.52 54.93
C ILE A 369 -21.15 30.81 54.93
N HIS A 370 -22.17 31.47 54.38
CA HIS A 370 -23.51 30.94 54.22
C HIS A 370 -23.68 30.50 52.78
N THR A 371 -23.98 29.23 52.55
CA THR A 371 -24.14 28.70 51.19
C THR A 371 -25.59 28.78 50.70
N ASN A 372 -25.77 28.73 49.38
CA ASN A 372 -27.02 28.29 48.79
C ASN A 372 -27.19 26.77 48.97
N GLU A 373 -28.25 26.20 48.38
CA GLU A 373 -28.47 24.77 48.40
C GLU A 373 -27.34 24.02 47.69
N ILE A 374 -26.69 23.11 48.40
CA ILE A 374 -25.67 22.24 47.86
C ILE A 374 -26.32 20.95 47.36
N VAL A 375 -26.05 20.63 46.10
CA VAL A 375 -26.40 19.36 45.47
C VAL A 375 -25.14 18.56 45.18
N ILE A 376 -25.25 17.24 45.31
CA ILE A 376 -24.14 16.32 45.08
C ILE A 376 -24.57 15.19 44.15
N LYS A 377 -23.70 14.84 43.20
CA LYS A 377 -23.93 13.73 42.28
C LYS A 377 -23.31 12.46 42.84
N HIS A 378 -24.12 11.43 43.01
CA HIS A 378 -23.63 10.15 43.51
C HIS A 378 -22.69 9.50 42.47
N PRO A 379 -21.48 9.07 42.88
CA PRO A 379 -20.42 8.66 41.96
C PRO A 379 -20.68 7.35 41.19
N VAL A 380 -21.67 6.56 41.59
CA VAL A 380 -21.97 5.23 41.04
C VAL A 380 -23.29 5.26 40.28
N ASN A 381 -24.37 5.70 40.91
CA ASN A 381 -25.71 5.69 40.31
C ASN A 381 -26.08 6.98 39.56
N ASN A 382 -25.20 8.01 39.58
CA ASN A 382 -25.36 9.30 38.91
C ASN A 382 -26.59 10.13 39.34
N LYS A 383 -27.34 9.75 40.38
CA LYS A 383 -28.45 10.54 40.91
C LYS A 383 -27.93 11.79 41.64
N LEU A 384 -28.71 12.86 41.60
CA LEU A 384 -28.45 14.09 42.34
C LEU A 384 -29.18 14.07 43.68
N TYR A 385 -28.46 14.38 44.74
CA TYR A 385 -28.99 14.45 46.10
C TYR A 385 -28.89 15.90 46.60
N LEU A 386 -29.97 16.38 47.22
CA LEU A 386 -30.03 17.71 47.83
C LEU A 386 -29.56 17.60 49.28
N LEU A 387 -28.40 18.20 49.56
CA LEU A 387 -27.87 18.24 50.92
C LEU A 387 -28.50 19.38 51.72
N GLY A 388 -28.78 20.51 51.07
CA GLY A 388 -29.32 21.72 51.70
C GLY A 388 -28.26 22.82 51.83
N ARG A 389 -28.54 23.82 52.66
CA ARG A 389 -27.68 24.97 52.91
C ARG A 389 -26.75 24.72 54.09
N PHE A 390 -25.56 25.32 54.03
CA PHE A 390 -24.52 25.15 55.05
C PHE A 390 -24.02 26.49 55.59
N ASN A 391 -23.66 26.47 56.86
CA ASN A 391 -22.72 27.41 57.44
C ASN A 391 -21.35 26.74 57.49
N VAL A 392 -20.37 27.34 56.85
CA VAL A 392 -18.96 26.93 56.88
C VAL A 392 -18.19 27.98 57.66
N GLU A 393 -17.65 27.59 58.80
CA GLU A 393 -16.94 28.49 59.70
C GLU A 393 -15.45 28.17 59.69
N PHE A 394 -14.64 29.22 59.56
CA PHE A 394 -13.18 29.16 59.57
C PHE A 394 -12.64 29.92 60.78
N GLY A 395 -11.99 29.20 61.69
CA GLY A 395 -11.24 29.77 62.81
C GLY A 395 -9.93 30.37 62.32
N LEU A 396 -9.85 31.69 62.27
CA LEU A 396 -8.66 32.39 61.77
C LEU A 396 -7.46 32.27 62.74
N GLY A 397 -7.73 32.02 64.02
CA GLY A 397 -6.69 31.90 65.05
C GLY A 397 -6.04 30.52 65.11
N ASP A 398 -6.82 29.45 64.94
CA ASP A 398 -6.40 28.06 65.15
C ASP A 398 -6.48 27.20 63.88
N GLY A 399 -6.97 27.75 62.77
CA GLY A 399 -7.17 27.02 61.52
C GLY A 399 -8.32 26.00 61.58
N SER A 400 -9.17 26.06 62.61
CA SER A 400 -10.29 25.13 62.76
C SER A 400 -11.34 25.34 61.67
N ILE A 401 -12.03 24.26 61.32
CA ILE A 401 -13.21 24.31 60.45
C ILE A 401 -14.40 23.73 61.19
N ARG A 402 -15.56 24.35 61.04
CA ARG A 402 -16.85 23.78 61.44
C ARG A 402 -17.83 23.89 60.29
N ILE A 403 -18.56 22.82 59.99
CA ILE A 403 -19.54 22.84 58.91
C ILE A 403 -20.86 22.31 59.41
N VAL A 404 -21.91 23.13 59.33
CA VAL A 404 -23.24 22.79 59.83
C VAL A 404 -24.26 22.94 58.71
N ASN A 405 -25.06 21.90 58.49
CA ASN A 405 -26.23 21.96 57.63
C ASN A 405 -27.36 22.69 58.38
N ILE A 406 -27.75 23.86 57.88
CA ILE A 406 -28.74 24.71 58.55
C ILE A 406 -30.19 24.35 58.21
N ASP A 407 -30.41 23.58 57.14
CA ASP A 407 -31.75 23.16 56.78
C ASP A 407 -32.19 21.96 57.60
N ARG A 408 -31.43 20.85 57.53
CA ARG A 408 -31.76 19.59 58.19
C ARG A 408 -30.51 18.73 58.41
N PRO A 409 -29.97 18.63 59.64
CA PRO A 409 -29.05 17.55 59.96
C PRO A 409 -29.81 16.20 59.93
N TYR A 410 -29.30 15.23 59.19
CA TYR A 410 -29.91 13.90 59.07
C TYR A 410 -29.50 13.01 60.24
N ARG A 411 -30.39 12.10 60.66
CA ARG A 411 -30.12 11.17 61.76
C ARG A 411 -30.25 9.73 61.30
N ASP A 412 -29.22 8.93 61.56
CA ASP A 412 -29.29 7.46 61.50
C ASP A 412 -29.06 6.92 62.92
N GLY A 413 -30.15 6.50 63.57
CA GLY A 413 -30.14 6.14 64.99
C GLY A 413 -29.70 7.31 65.88
N ARG A 414 -28.52 7.19 66.50
CA ARG A 414 -27.94 8.22 67.40
C ARG A 414 -26.96 9.16 66.69
N GLN A 415 -26.56 8.86 65.46
CA GLN A 415 -25.56 9.64 64.75
C GLN A 415 -26.22 10.73 63.93
N VAL A 416 -25.64 11.93 63.98
CA VAL A 416 -26.09 13.11 63.23
C VAL A 416 -25.13 13.36 62.08
N PHE A 417 -25.66 13.63 60.89
CA PHE A 417 -24.90 13.87 59.67
C PHE A 417 -25.34 15.19 59.03
N HIS A 418 -24.38 16.08 58.80
CA HIS A 418 -24.58 17.30 58.00
C HIS A 418 -24.27 17.05 56.53
N HIS A 419 -23.31 16.16 56.28
CA HIS A 419 -22.77 15.72 54.99
C HIS A 419 -22.22 14.29 55.19
N PRO A 420 -22.03 13.45 54.15
CA PRO A 420 -21.43 12.11 54.31
C PRO A 420 -20.13 12.04 55.14
N HIS A 421 -19.37 13.14 55.15
CA HIS A 421 -18.09 13.30 55.83
C HIS A 421 -18.13 14.26 57.05
N ILE A 422 -19.31 14.67 57.51
CA ILE A 422 -19.45 15.67 58.58
C ILE A 422 -20.43 15.16 59.63
N PHE A 423 -19.93 14.96 60.84
CA PHE A 423 -20.64 14.30 61.94
C PHE A 423 -20.91 15.25 63.11
N GLU A 424 -21.59 14.71 64.11
CA GLU A 424 -21.96 15.36 65.37
C GLU A 424 -23.00 16.48 65.21
N GLU A 425 -23.64 16.84 66.32
CA GLU A 425 -24.68 17.87 66.30
C GLU A 425 -24.10 19.25 65.97
N ASP A 426 -22.86 19.52 66.35
CA ASP A 426 -22.21 20.81 66.16
C ASP A 426 -21.36 20.91 64.87
N GLY A 427 -21.24 19.82 64.09
CA GLY A 427 -20.54 19.83 62.81
C GLY A 427 -19.03 20.03 62.90
N LYS A 428 -18.42 19.78 64.08
CA LYS A 428 -16.96 19.91 64.27
C LYS A 428 -16.18 18.72 63.75
N GLU A 429 -16.76 17.52 63.75
CA GLU A 429 -16.09 16.33 63.25
C GLU A 429 -16.18 16.27 61.71
N VAL A 430 -15.26 16.97 61.05
CA VAL A 430 -15.16 17.06 59.58
C VAL A 430 -14.04 16.16 59.05
N CYS A 431 -14.39 15.10 58.34
CA CYS A 431 -13.43 14.24 57.65
C CYS A 431 -13.02 14.84 56.31
N LEU A 432 -12.07 15.78 56.34
CA LEU A 432 -11.58 16.50 55.15
C LEU A 432 -10.71 15.65 54.20
N GLY A 433 -10.14 14.54 54.67
CA GLY A 433 -9.26 13.69 53.85
C GLY A 433 -8.10 14.48 53.23
N ASN A 434 -7.90 14.34 51.92
CA ASN A 434 -6.76 14.95 51.22
C ASN A 434 -6.82 16.48 51.13
N VAL A 435 -7.95 17.13 51.40
CA VAL A 435 -8.04 18.61 51.34
C VAL A 435 -7.73 19.29 52.67
N ALA A 436 -7.50 18.51 53.74
CA ALA A 436 -7.27 19.03 55.09
C ALA A 436 -6.08 19.98 55.14
N SER A 437 -4.95 19.57 54.56
CA SER A 437 -3.71 20.35 54.53
C SER A 437 -3.87 21.67 53.79
N GLU A 438 -4.48 21.65 52.61
CA GLU A 438 -4.65 22.84 51.79
C GLU A 438 -5.59 23.83 52.46
N LEU A 439 -6.69 23.34 53.04
CA LEU A 439 -7.71 24.16 53.66
C LEU A 439 -7.21 24.83 54.94
N VAL A 440 -6.54 24.08 55.84
CA VAL A 440 -5.88 24.65 57.02
C VAL A 440 -4.87 25.71 56.59
N ALA A 441 -4.07 25.43 55.57
CA ALA A 441 -3.09 26.39 55.09
C ALA A 441 -3.76 27.65 54.48
N TYR A 442 -4.89 27.55 53.76
CA TYR A 442 -5.59 28.73 53.24
C TYR A 442 -6.09 29.61 54.40
N ILE A 443 -6.64 29.00 55.44
CA ILE A 443 -7.12 29.71 56.62
C ILE A 443 -5.95 30.41 57.33
N SER A 444 -4.83 29.70 57.58
CA SER A 444 -3.65 30.27 58.25
C SER A 444 -2.98 31.41 57.47
N HIS A 445 -3.16 31.48 56.15
CA HIS A 445 -2.63 32.53 55.29
C HIS A 445 -3.64 33.66 55.01
N PHE A 446 -4.80 33.65 55.68
CA PHE A 446 -5.92 34.58 55.47
C PHE A 446 -6.47 34.57 54.03
N GLU A 447 -6.30 33.48 53.29
CA GLU A 447 -6.79 33.27 51.92
C GLU A 447 -8.22 32.70 51.95
N VAL A 448 -9.13 33.45 52.56
CA VAL A 448 -10.46 32.95 52.94
C VAL A 448 -11.33 32.66 51.71
N GLU A 449 -11.13 33.36 50.57
CA GLU A 449 -11.82 33.05 49.32
C GLU A 449 -11.45 31.64 48.82
N ALA A 450 -10.16 31.31 48.81
CA ALA A 450 -9.68 30.00 48.38
C ALA A 450 -10.16 28.89 49.33
N ALA A 451 -10.14 29.13 50.64
CA ALA A 451 -10.70 28.22 51.64
C ALA A 451 -12.21 27.96 51.39
N ALA A 452 -12.98 29.01 51.09
CA ALA A 452 -14.41 28.91 50.79
C ALA A 452 -14.69 28.08 49.54
N VAL A 453 -13.98 28.35 48.45
CA VAL A 453 -14.12 27.62 47.19
C VAL A 453 -13.80 26.14 47.39
N LEU A 454 -12.71 25.85 48.13
CA LEU A 454 -12.32 24.46 48.42
C LEU A 454 -13.35 23.76 49.32
N ALA A 455 -13.88 24.44 50.34
CA ALA A 455 -14.93 23.90 51.22
C ALA A 455 -16.23 23.61 50.45
N ILE A 456 -16.65 24.50 49.55
CA ILE A 456 -17.82 24.27 48.70
C ILE A 456 -17.58 23.09 47.75
N ALA A 457 -16.41 23.02 47.11
CA ALA A 457 -16.06 21.90 46.25
C ALA A 457 -16.05 20.56 47.02
N PHE A 458 -15.57 20.57 48.26
CA PHE A 458 -15.65 19.43 49.17
C PHE A 458 -17.12 19.03 49.44
N LEU A 459 -18.00 20.00 49.74
CA LEU A 459 -19.43 19.73 49.96
C LEU A 459 -20.18 19.23 48.71
N GLN A 460 -19.67 19.56 47.52
CA GLN A 460 -20.24 19.14 46.24
C GLN A 460 -19.68 17.79 45.75
N THR A 461 -18.78 17.15 46.49
CA THR A 461 -18.12 15.90 46.06
C THR A 461 -18.09 14.83 47.15
N VAL A 462 -18.23 13.57 46.74
CA VAL A 462 -18.02 12.41 47.62
C VAL A 462 -17.27 11.36 46.82
N ARG A 463 -16.19 10.82 47.38
CA ARG A 463 -15.41 9.77 46.70
C ARG A 463 -16.10 8.41 46.83
N GLY A 464 -15.90 7.58 45.79
CA GLY A 464 -16.50 6.25 45.68
C GLY A 464 -15.76 5.13 46.41
N ASP A 465 -14.66 5.41 47.10
CA ASP A 465 -13.69 4.40 47.58
C ASP A 465 -13.87 3.99 49.05
N ALA A 466 -14.49 4.82 49.89
CA ALA A 466 -14.54 4.61 51.35
C ALA A 466 -15.94 4.38 51.93
N GLY A 467 -16.93 4.00 51.12
CA GLY A 467 -18.30 3.69 51.57
C GLY A 467 -19.13 4.89 52.05
N TYR A 468 -18.51 6.06 52.23
CA TYR A 468 -19.19 7.31 52.61
C TYR A 468 -20.28 7.72 51.61
N TYR A 469 -20.12 7.40 50.32
CA TYR A 469 -21.14 7.69 49.30
C TYR A 469 -22.48 6.97 49.56
N ASN A 470 -22.50 5.83 50.26
CA ASN A 470 -23.75 5.15 50.63
C ASN A 470 -24.62 6.02 51.54
N ARG A 471 -24.00 6.94 52.30
CA ARG A 471 -24.72 7.87 53.18
C ARG A 471 -25.48 8.94 52.41
N LEU A 472 -25.23 9.10 51.11
CA LEU A 472 -26.06 9.96 50.28
C LEU A 472 -27.52 9.51 50.26
N GLU A 473 -27.79 8.22 50.45
CA GLU A 473 -29.15 7.68 50.46
C GLU A 473 -30.03 8.22 51.61
N TYR A 474 -29.43 8.80 52.66
CA TYR A 474 -30.17 9.48 53.72
C TYR A 474 -30.70 10.86 53.29
N PHE A 475 -30.16 11.44 52.22
CA PHE A 475 -30.55 12.75 51.72
C PHE A 475 -31.61 12.60 50.62
N PRO A 476 -32.52 13.58 50.45
CA PRO A 476 -33.54 13.56 49.41
C PRO A 476 -32.90 13.67 48.03
N LEU A 477 -33.54 13.07 47.03
CA LEU A 477 -33.18 13.29 45.64
C LEU A 477 -33.52 14.73 45.27
N ALA A 478 -32.59 15.40 44.58
CA ALA A 478 -32.88 16.70 43.99
C ALA A 478 -33.78 16.49 42.76
N ASP A 479 -34.86 17.27 42.66
CA ASP A 479 -35.69 17.27 41.46
C ASP A 479 -34.85 17.75 40.27
N ALA A 480 -34.90 17.05 39.14
CA ALA A 480 -34.13 17.37 37.94
C ALA A 480 -34.54 18.70 37.25
N LYS A 481 -35.30 19.56 37.93
CA LYS A 481 -35.97 20.75 37.38
C LYS A 481 -35.52 22.09 37.96
N SER A 482 -34.50 22.13 38.82
CA SER A 482 -33.94 23.38 39.37
C SER A 482 -32.77 23.90 38.56
#